data_AF-A0A819X5H2-F1
#
_entry.id   AF-A0A819X5H2-F1
#
_cell.length_a   1.000
_cell.length_b   1.000
_cell.length_c   1.000
_cell.angle_alpha   90.00
_cell.angle_beta   90.00
_cell.angle_gamma   90.00
#
_symmetry.space_group_name_H-M   'P 1'
#
loop_
_entity.id
_entity.type
_entity.pdbx_description
1 polymer ?
#
loop_
_entity_poly.entity_id
_entity_poly.type
_entity_poly.pdbx_seq_one_letter_code
_entity_poly.pdbx_strand_id
1 'polypeptide(L)'
;MLPQNLHDTSVVNQYRNTSIIQSQSSKFEMTNRPIIMKKKKNYSRLVKHLKHKFRLANIILRKSDKSKVFHLGRFEDYQKKSMEYMDKTQAYQCLGTNDPLPDLVQRTNKYLLELRLAKWITQKQYEK
;
A
#
# COMPACT_ATOMS: atom_id res chain seq x y z
N MET A 1 -25.27 27.39 42.61
CA MET A 1 -26.48 26.70 42.14
C MET A 1 -26.05 25.52 41.27
N LEU A 2 -26.42 24.30 41.68
CA LEU A 2 -26.41 23.06 40.89
C LEU A 2 -27.82 22.82 40.33
N PRO A 3 -27.93 22.05 39.24
CA PRO A 3 -28.55 20.72 39.29
C PRO A 3 -27.69 19.69 38.49
N GLN A 4 -27.40 18.41 38.82
CA GLN A 4 -28.17 17.20 39.20
C GLN A 4 -29.40 16.95 38.28
N ASN A 5 -29.63 15.84 37.56
CA ASN A 5 -29.12 14.47 37.57
C ASN A 5 -29.72 13.63 36.39
N LEU A 6 -28.98 12.60 35.95
CA LEU A 6 -29.37 11.20 35.67
C LEU A 6 -30.12 10.68 34.40
N HIS A 7 -29.68 9.44 34.07
CA HIS A 7 -30.17 8.33 33.23
C HIS A 7 -29.73 8.27 31.75
N ASP A 8 -28.74 7.44 31.40
CA ASP A 8 -28.71 5.96 31.27
C ASP A 8 -29.21 5.46 29.91
N THR A 9 -28.29 4.93 29.09
CA THR A 9 -28.50 3.67 28.36
C THR A 9 -27.17 3.15 27.83
N SER A 10 -26.73 2.06 28.44
CA SER A 10 -25.79 1.09 27.91
C SER A 10 -26.27 0.51 26.58
N VAL A 11 -25.40 0.46 25.56
CA VAL A 11 -25.45 -0.62 24.56
C VAL A 11 -24.08 -1.28 24.46
N VAL A 12 -24.10 -2.50 24.98
CA VAL A 12 -23.15 -3.59 24.87
C VAL A 12 -22.96 -4.01 23.41
N ASN A 13 -21.71 -4.23 23.00
CA ASN A 13 -21.32 -5.30 22.05
C ASN A 13 -19.78 -5.39 22.08
N GLN A 14 -19.18 -6.17 22.98
CA GLN A 14 -18.90 -7.60 22.81
C GLN A 14 -18.43 -7.97 21.40
N TYR A 15 -17.11 -7.93 21.18
CA TYR A 15 -16.43 -9.01 20.49
C TYR A 15 -15.26 -9.49 21.33
N ARG A 16 -15.50 -10.64 21.97
CA ARG A 16 -14.54 -11.49 22.63
C ARG A 16 -13.69 -12.22 21.59
N ASN A 17 -12.44 -12.43 21.95
CA ASN A 17 -11.62 -13.61 21.68
C ASN A 17 -11.36 -14.02 20.22
N THR A 18 -10.13 -13.79 19.77
CA THR A 18 -9.31 -14.88 19.22
C THR A 18 -7.85 -14.70 19.66
N SER A 19 -7.47 -15.49 20.66
CA SER A 19 -6.15 -16.10 20.85
C SER A 19 -4.92 -15.21 20.70
N ILE A 20 -4.53 -14.63 21.85
CA ILE A 20 -3.12 -14.45 22.21
C ILE A 20 -2.45 -15.83 22.08
N ILE A 21 -1.63 -16.03 21.05
CA ILE A 21 -0.72 -17.18 21.02
C ILE A 21 0.48 -16.78 21.87
N GLN A 22 0.35 -17.00 23.19
CA GLN A 22 1.50 -17.25 24.04
C GLN A 22 1.96 -18.68 23.72
N SER A 23 3.09 -18.82 23.04
CA SER A 23 3.82 -20.08 22.99
C SER A 23 5.04 -19.94 23.90
N GLN A 24 4.94 -20.43 25.14
CA GLN A 24 6.11 -20.71 25.95
C GLN A 24 6.76 -22.02 25.48
N SER A 25 8.05 -21.91 25.15
CA SER A 25 9.12 -22.91 25.08
C SER A 25 8.82 -24.39 24.76
N SER A 26 9.28 -24.84 23.60
CA SER A 26 9.90 -26.17 23.48
C SER A 26 11.15 -26.05 22.62
N LYS A 27 12.31 -26.42 23.18
CA LYS A 27 13.58 -26.58 22.46
C LYS A 27 13.36 -27.61 21.34
N PHE A 28 13.20 -27.15 20.09
CA PHE A 28 13.28 -28.03 18.93
C PHE A 28 14.67 -27.84 18.32
N GLU A 29 15.48 -28.87 18.51
CA GLU A 29 16.81 -29.00 17.93
C GLU A 29 16.75 -28.81 16.41
N MET A 30 17.66 -27.98 15.91
CA MET A 30 17.93 -27.84 14.49
C MET A 30 18.43 -29.16 13.93
N THR A 31 17.55 -29.91 13.25
CA THR A 31 17.99 -30.85 12.23
C THR A 31 17.94 -30.15 10.88
N ASN A 32 19.12 -29.73 10.43
CA ASN A 32 19.37 -29.19 9.10
C ASN A 32 18.81 -30.13 8.02
N ARG A 33 17.76 -29.70 7.32
CA ARG A 33 17.38 -30.27 6.02
C ARG A 33 17.12 -29.13 5.03
N PRO A 34 17.80 -29.09 3.85
CA PRO A 34 17.57 -28.04 2.87
C PRO A 34 16.28 -28.34 2.08
N ILE A 35 15.12 -27.97 2.63
CA ILE A 35 13.84 -27.97 1.89
C ILE A 35 13.75 -26.69 1.05
N ILE A 36 14.71 -26.44 0.16
CA ILE A 36 14.77 -25.18 -0.61
C ILE A 36 14.99 -25.41 -2.10
N MET A 37 14.32 -26.36 -2.78
CA MET A 37 14.44 -26.43 -4.26
C MET A 37 13.18 -26.77 -5.08
N LYS A 38 12.00 -27.07 -4.49
CA LYS A 38 10.78 -27.39 -5.30
C LYS A 38 9.61 -26.39 -5.24
N LYS A 39 9.67 -25.36 -4.38
CA LYS A 39 8.53 -24.41 -4.18
C LYS A 39 8.47 -23.19 -5.12
N LYS A 40 9.48 -22.95 -5.98
CA LYS A 40 9.51 -21.74 -6.84
C LYS A 40 8.48 -21.73 -7.98
N LYS A 41 8.05 -22.89 -8.50
CA LYS A 41 7.19 -22.97 -9.69
C LYS A 41 5.76 -22.44 -9.49
N ASN A 42 5.23 -22.47 -8.26
CA ASN A 42 3.86 -22.03 -7.97
C ASN A 42 3.75 -20.62 -7.37
N TYR A 43 4.87 -20.03 -6.95
CA TYR A 43 4.88 -18.72 -6.32
C TYR A 43 4.39 -17.62 -7.27
N SER A 44 4.84 -17.64 -8.52
CA SER A 44 4.41 -16.66 -9.54
C SER A 44 2.91 -16.69 -9.81
N ARG A 45 2.31 -17.88 -9.86
CA ARG A 45 0.86 -18.08 -10.05
C ARG A 45 0.07 -17.54 -8.86
N LEU A 46 0.51 -17.85 -7.64
CA LEU A 46 -0.09 -17.34 -6.41
C LEU A 46 -0.01 -15.81 -6.33
N VAL A 47 1.14 -15.22 -6.64
CA VAL A 47 1.31 -13.76 -6.68
C VAL A 47 0.40 -13.12 -7.71
N LYS A 48 0.29 -13.71 -8.91
CA LYS A 48 -0.62 -13.21 -9.95
C LYS A 48 -2.09 -13.25 -9.50
N HIS A 49 -2.51 -14.36 -8.88
CA HIS A 49 -3.86 -14.51 -8.35
C HIS A 49 -4.14 -13.52 -7.22
N LEU A 50 -3.19 -13.33 -6.31
CA LEU A 50 -3.31 -12.38 -5.20
C LEU A 50 -3.42 -10.93 -5.71
N LYS A 51 -2.56 -10.54 -6.66
CA LYS A 51 -2.64 -9.22 -7.33
C LYS A 51 -3.99 -9.01 -8.00
N HIS A 52 -4.52 -10.03 -8.66
CA HIS A 52 -5.83 -9.96 -9.29
C HIS A 52 -6.96 -9.73 -8.26
N LYS A 53 -6.95 -10.48 -7.15
CA LYS A 53 -7.92 -10.28 -6.06
C LYS A 53 -7.82 -8.90 -5.42
N PHE A 54 -6.60 -8.41 -5.18
CA PHE A 54 -6.36 -7.08 -4.65
C PHE A 54 -6.91 -5.99 -5.56
N ARG A 55 -6.70 -6.12 -6.87
CA ARG A 55 -7.26 -5.18 -7.86
C ARG A 55 -8.79 -5.16 -7.83
N LEU A 56 -9.44 -6.33 -7.79
CA LEU A 56 -10.91 -6.40 -7.74
C LEU A 56 -11.50 -5.83 -6.44
N ALA A 57 -10.82 -6.05 -5.32
CA ALA A 57 -11.26 -5.59 -4.00
C ALA A 57 -10.81 -4.16 -3.66
N ASN A 58 -10.10 -3.49 -4.58
CA ASN A 58 -9.43 -2.20 -4.37
C ASN A 58 -8.54 -2.14 -3.10
N ILE A 59 -7.87 -3.27 -2.82
CA ILE A 59 -7.00 -3.41 -1.64
C ILE A 59 -5.55 -3.12 -2.02
N ILE A 60 -4.90 -2.31 -1.19
CA ILE A 60 -3.49 -1.97 -1.29
C ILE A 60 -2.72 -2.73 -0.22
N LEU A 61 -1.68 -3.44 -0.66
CA LEU A 61 -0.65 -3.99 0.22
C LEU A 61 0.60 -3.11 0.09
N ARG A 62 0.95 -2.38 1.15
CA ARG A 62 2.13 -1.50 1.19
C ARG A 62 3.05 -1.86 2.34
N LYS A 63 4.36 -1.87 2.09
CA LYS A 63 5.35 -1.95 3.16
C LYS A 63 5.52 -0.56 3.79
N SER A 64 5.43 -0.48 5.11
CA SER A 64 5.80 0.74 5.85
C SER A 64 7.30 0.81 6.00
N ASP A 65 7.86 1.97 5.67
CA ASP A 65 9.24 2.37 5.90
C ASP A 65 9.52 2.50 7.40
N LYS A 66 8.59 3.09 8.17
CA LYS A 66 8.77 3.40 9.60
C LYS A 66 8.75 2.17 10.50
N SER A 67 7.93 1.17 10.19
CA SER A 67 7.65 0.05 11.11
C SER A 67 8.03 -1.32 10.57
N LYS A 68 8.63 -1.42 9.37
CA LYS A 68 8.99 -2.67 8.68
C LYS A 68 7.85 -3.70 8.55
N VAL A 69 6.61 -3.32 8.83
CA VAL A 69 5.40 -4.15 8.68
C VAL A 69 4.70 -3.84 7.36
N PHE A 70 3.92 -4.81 6.90
CA PHE A 70 3.02 -4.63 5.76
C PHE A 70 1.67 -4.11 6.26
N HIS A 71 1.19 -3.06 5.61
CA HIS A 71 -0.16 -2.52 5.78
C HIS A 71 -1.04 -3.04 4.67
N LEU A 72 -2.21 -3.52 5.07
CA LEU A 72 -3.28 -3.94 4.17
C LEU A 72 -4.48 -3.01 4.43
N GLY A 73 -4.88 -2.25 3.43
CA GLY A 73 -6.01 -1.31 3.53
C GLY A 73 -6.64 -1.07 2.17
N ARG A 74 -7.82 -0.46 2.15
CA ARG A 74 -8.45 -0.08 0.88
C ARG A 74 -7.89 1.23 0.37
N PHE A 75 -7.95 1.46 -0.94
CA PHE A 75 -7.50 2.72 -1.55
C PHE A 75 -8.16 3.94 -0.90
N GLU A 76 -9.47 3.86 -0.62
CA GLU A 76 -10.25 4.93 -0.03
C GLU A 76 -9.76 5.31 1.37
N ASP A 77 -9.29 4.34 2.15
CA ASP A 77 -8.76 4.58 3.50
C ASP A 77 -7.48 5.43 3.45
N TYR A 78 -6.61 5.16 2.47
CA TYR A 78 -5.40 5.93 2.24
C TYR A 78 -5.73 7.35 1.77
N GLN A 79 -6.68 7.48 0.85
CA GLN A 79 -7.13 8.78 0.37
C GLN A 79 -7.69 9.61 1.53
N LYS A 80 -8.60 9.04 2.33
CA LYS A 80 -9.17 9.70 3.51
C LYS A 80 -8.08 10.15 4.49
N LYS A 81 -7.16 9.26 4.85
CA LYS A 81 -6.07 9.59 5.77
C LYS A 81 -5.16 10.69 5.23
N SER A 82 -4.92 10.72 3.92
CA SER A 82 -4.12 11.76 3.29
C SER A 82 -4.82 13.12 3.32
N MET A 83 -6.13 13.16 3.04
CA MET A 83 -6.95 14.37 3.12
C MET A 83 -6.99 14.88 4.57
N GLU A 84 -7.29 14.02 5.54
CA GLU A 84 -7.30 14.40 6.96
C GLU A 84 -5.95 14.95 7.44
N TYR A 85 -4.84 14.38 6.98
CA TYR A 85 -3.51 14.88 7.33
C TYR A 85 -3.22 16.24 6.68
N MET A 86 -3.61 16.40 5.42
CA MET A 86 -3.49 17.67 4.69
C MET A 86 -4.33 18.76 5.38
N ASP A 87 -5.57 18.48 5.75
CA ASP A 87 -6.45 19.42 6.44
C ASP A 87 -5.87 19.85 7.79
N LYS A 88 -5.29 18.90 8.55
CA LYS A 88 -4.69 19.16 9.87
C LYS A 88 -3.40 19.98 9.79
N THR A 89 -2.56 19.72 8.79
CA THR A 89 -1.20 20.27 8.74
C THR A 89 -1.03 21.43 7.77
N GLN A 90 -1.97 21.60 6.83
CA GLN A 90 -1.89 22.55 5.71
C GLN A 90 -0.56 22.42 4.94
N ALA A 91 0.09 21.24 5.00
CA ALA A 91 1.44 21.03 4.47
C ALA A 91 1.48 20.80 2.95
N TYR A 92 0.33 20.50 2.33
CA TYR A 92 0.23 20.22 0.90
C TYR A 92 -0.86 21.08 0.27
N GLN A 93 -0.57 21.64 -0.91
CA GLN A 93 -1.53 22.38 -1.72
C GLN A 93 -1.78 21.61 -3.02
N CYS A 94 -3.05 21.36 -3.33
CA CYS A 94 -3.42 20.78 -4.61
C CYS A 94 -3.20 21.81 -5.72
N LEU A 95 -2.33 21.52 -6.67
CA LEU A 95 -2.05 22.41 -7.81
C LEU A 95 -3.20 22.42 -8.83
N GLY A 96 -4.09 21.41 -8.81
CA GLY A 96 -5.26 21.34 -9.67
C GLY A 96 -4.91 21.54 -11.14
N THR A 97 -5.57 22.50 -11.80
CA THR A 97 -5.36 22.86 -13.20
C THR A 97 -3.99 23.50 -13.47
N ASN A 98 -3.30 23.96 -12.43
CA ASN A 98 -1.96 24.53 -12.53
C ASN A 98 -0.85 23.48 -12.37
N ASP A 99 -1.19 22.18 -12.41
CA ASP A 99 -0.18 21.12 -12.40
C ASP A 99 0.67 21.19 -13.68
N PRO A 100 1.98 21.50 -13.58
CA PRO A 100 2.86 21.58 -14.74
C PRO A 100 3.24 20.19 -15.27
N LEU A 101 2.97 19.12 -14.51
CA LEU A 101 3.46 17.78 -14.80
C LEU A 101 2.93 17.20 -16.11
N PRO A 102 1.63 17.28 -16.46
CA PRO A 102 1.12 16.71 -17.70
C PRO A 102 1.78 17.32 -18.94
N ASP A 103 1.91 18.65 -18.97
CA ASP A 103 2.54 19.37 -20.07
C ASP A 103 4.05 19.07 -20.15
N LEU A 104 4.75 19.03 -19.01
CA LEU A 104 6.16 18.63 -18.98
C LEU A 104 6.38 17.20 -19.50
N VAL A 105 5.52 16.26 -19.11
CA VAL A 105 5.57 14.87 -19.60
C VAL A 105 5.33 14.82 -21.10
N GLN A 106 4.34 15.54 -21.63
CA GLN A 106 4.08 15.60 -23.06
C GLN A 106 5.27 16.16 -23.84
N ARG A 107 5.83 17.28 -23.37
CA ARG A 107 7.01 17.91 -24.00
C ARG A 107 8.22 16.97 -23.98
N THR A 108 8.46 16.30 -22.87
CA THR A 108 9.56 15.33 -22.74
C THR A 108 9.38 14.16 -23.69
N ASN A 109 8.18 13.58 -23.75
CA ASN A 109 7.89 12.47 -24.66
C ASN A 109 8.03 12.87 -26.13
N LYS A 110 7.57 14.07 -26.49
CA LYS A 110 7.74 14.64 -27.84
C LYS A 110 9.23 14.77 -28.18
N TYR A 111 10.02 15.35 -27.28
CA TYR A 111 11.46 15.51 -27.48
C TYR A 111 12.20 14.17 -27.63
N LEU A 112 11.90 13.19 -26.77
CA LEU A 112 12.47 11.84 -26.88
C LEU A 112 12.11 11.16 -28.20
N LEU A 113 10.89 11.37 -28.70
CA LEU A 113 10.48 10.88 -30.00
C LEU A 113 11.26 11.54 -31.14
N GLU A 114 11.44 12.87 -31.10
CA GLU A 114 12.22 13.61 -32.09
C GLU A 114 13.68 13.14 -32.13
N LEU A 115 14.31 12.94 -30.97
CA LEU A 115 15.66 12.38 -30.88
C LEU A 115 15.77 10.97 -31.48
N ARG A 116 14.73 10.15 -31.30
CA ARG A 116 14.67 8.81 -31.89
C ARG A 116 14.57 8.90 -33.41
N LEU A 117 13.72 9.79 -33.93
CA LEU A 117 13.56 10.01 -35.37
C LEU A 117 14.84 10.56 -36.02
N ALA A 118 15.54 11.45 -35.32
CA ALA A 118 16.86 11.96 -35.71
C ALA A 118 17.99 10.92 -35.60
N LYS A 119 17.72 9.71 -35.09
CA LYS A 119 18.69 8.62 -34.83
C LYS A 119 19.78 8.99 -33.82
N TRP A 120 19.52 9.93 -32.92
CA TRP A 120 20.45 10.32 -31.86
C TRP A 120 20.37 9.38 -30.66
N ILE A 121 19.24 8.70 -30.51
CA ILE A 121 19.03 7.65 -29.50
C ILE A 121 18.53 6.36 -30.15
N THR A 122 18.85 5.24 -29.51
CA THR A 122 18.45 3.89 -29.97
C THR A 122 17.05 3.51 -29.48
N GLN A 123 16.41 2.55 -30.16
CA GLN A 123 15.11 2.01 -29.76
C GLN A 123 15.08 1.57 -28.28
N LYS A 124 16.14 0.87 -27.85
CA LYS A 124 16.27 0.35 -26.48
C LYS A 124 16.37 1.45 -25.42
N GLN A 125 16.76 2.67 -25.80
CA GLN A 125 16.81 3.82 -24.90
C GLN A 125 15.45 4.55 -24.82
N TYR A 126 14.61 4.42 -25.84
CA TYR A 126 13.28 5.05 -25.89
C TYR A 126 12.18 4.23 -25.19
N GLU A 127 12.23 2.90 -25.27
CA GLU A 127 11.16 2.00 -24.77
C GLU A 127 11.33 1.55 -23.31
N LYS A 128 12.33 2.08 -22.60
CA LYS A 128 12.72 1.58 -21.28
C LYS A 128 11.81 2.02 -20.14
#